data_AF-A0A1S9PFW7-F1
#
_entry.id   AF-A0A1S9PFW7-F1
#
_cell.length_a   1.000
_cell.length_b   1.000
_cell.length_c   1.000
_cell.angle_alpha   90.00
_cell.angle_beta   90.00
_cell.angle_gamma   90.00
#
_symmetry.space_group_name_H-M   'P 1'
#
loop_
_entity.id
_entity.type
_entity.pdbx_description
1 polymer ?
#
loop_
_entity_poly.entity_id
_entity_poly.type
_entity_poly.pdbx_seq_one_letter_code
_entity_poly.pdbx_strand_id
1 'polypeptide(L)'
;MNNFTLFPQQSYKAKIAGLALTGAALLLMILESISPFTIIKRLSTAQHSQLCFLLILFGLFIIAFSKERIDDDRVKTIRGKVFQFGFGILVSLLIALSFVGTVNTHVIISLSNDLPLIILISLSVYLLLFNIGLYMDPLWIRSNETVGTNIKRNKIFFLVYICVLLMVVGYLIFIR
;
A
#
# COMPACT_ATOMS: atom_id res chain seq x y z
N MET A 1 -22.05 25.72 3.67
CA MET A 1 -22.35 24.29 3.46
C MET A 1 -21.31 23.49 4.24
N ASN A 2 -21.73 22.63 5.17
CA ASN A 2 -20.79 21.75 5.86
C ASN A 2 -20.24 20.75 4.84
N ASN A 3 -18.93 20.77 4.61
CA ASN A 3 -18.24 19.83 3.73
C ASN A 3 -18.29 18.43 4.37
N PHE A 4 -19.39 17.72 4.14
CA PHE A 4 -19.48 16.31 4.47
C PHE A 4 -18.40 15.56 3.70
N THR A 5 -17.44 15.00 4.44
CA THR A 5 -16.37 14.18 3.88
C THR A 5 -16.55 12.78 4.42
N LEU A 6 -16.85 11.82 3.54
CA LEU A 6 -17.12 10.43 3.91
C LEU A 6 -15.92 9.81 4.66
N PHE A 7 -14.72 10.26 4.32
CA PHE A 7 -13.46 9.87 4.97
C PHE A 7 -12.63 11.12 5.28
N PRO A 8 -12.73 11.70 6.49
CA PRO A 8 -11.91 12.85 6.85
C PRO A 8 -10.43 12.44 6.90
N GLN A 9 -9.57 13.31 6.36
CA GLN A 9 -8.14 13.06 6.35
C GLN A 9 -7.57 13.09 7.77
N GLN A 10 -6.91 12.00 8.14
CA GLN A 10 -6.34 11.81 9.47
C GLN A 10 -5.04 12.60 9.63
N SER A 11 -4.66 12.90 10.86
CA SER A 11 -3.42 13.64 11.14
C SER A 11 -2.16 12.91 10.62
N TYR A 12 -1.06 13.65 10.44
CA TYR A 12 0.25 13.06 10.09
C TYR A 12 0.71 11.97 11.09
N LYS A 13 0.27 12.05 12.37
CA LYS A 13 0.55 10.98 13.36
C LYS A 13 -0.08 9.66 12.96
N ALA A 14 -1.26 9.68 12.32
CA ALA A 14 -1.91 8.48 11.82
C ALA A 14 -1.11 7.85 10.67
N LYS A 15 -0.43 8.65 9.84
CA LYS A 15 0.50 8.16 8.81
C LYS A 15 1.61 7.29 9.43
N ILE A 16 2.21 7.78 10.52
CA ILE A 16 3.26 7.07 11.26
C ILE A 16 2.69 5.78 11.87
N ALA A 17 1.51 5.85 12.48
CA ALA A 17 0.84 4.67 13.04
C ALA A 17 0.52 3.63 11.96
N GLY A 18 0.03 4.05 10.79
CA GLY A 18 -0.24 3.17 9.65
C GLY A 18 1.04 2.53 9.11
N LEU A 19 2.15 3.27 9.03
CA LEU A 19 3.46 2.74 8.65
C LEU A 19 3.96 1.70 9.65
N ALA A 20 3.87 1.99 10.95
CA ALA A 20 4.25 1.06 12.01
C ALA A 20 3.40 -0.22 11.97
N LEU A 21 2.08 -0.08 11.79
CA LEU A 21 1.16 -1.21 11.69
C LEU A 21 1.48 -2.08 10.47
N THR A 22 1.65 -1.46 9.30
CA THR A 22 1.98 -2.17 8.06
C THR A 22 3.33 -2.87 8.19
N GLY A 23 4.35 -2.20 8.73
CA GLY A 23 5.68 -2.76 8.91
C GLY A 23 5.71 -3.92 9.91
N ALA A 24 5.00 -3.81 11.03
CA ALA A 24 4.89 -4.90 12.01
C ALA A 24 4.18 -6.12 11.42
N ALA A 25 3.07 -5.92 10.71
CA ALA A 25 2.33 -7.01 10.08
C ALA A 25 3.14 -7.70 8.96
N LEU A 26 3.87 -6.94 8.14
CA LEU A 26 4.80 -7.50 7.15
C LEU A 26 5.92 -8.32 7.80
N LEU A 27 6.53 -7.79 8.87
CA LEU A 27 7.56 -8.50 9.62
C LEU A 27 7.03 -9.84 10.15
N LEU A 28 5.81 -9.85 10.70
CA LEU A 28 5.17 -11.07 11.19
C LEU A 28 4.94 -12.09 10.08
N MET A 29 4.46 -11.66 8.91
CA MET A 29 4.29 -12.56 7.77
C MET A 29 5.62 -13.13 7.26
N ILE A 30 6.69 -12.33 7.24
CA ILE A 30 8.03 -12.81 6.85
C ILE A 30 8.52 -13.86 7.85
N LEU A 31 8.39 -13.59 9.15
CA LEU A 31 8.77 -14.56 10.19
C LEU A 31 7.96 -15.85 10.07
N GLU A 32 6.66 -15.76 9.75
CA GLU A 32 5.77 -16.91 9.58
C GLU A 32 6.16 -17.76 8.37
N SER A 33 6.68 -17.12 7.31
CA SER A 33 7.20 -17.82 6.12
C SER A 33 8.48 -18.61 6.39
N ILE A 34 9.27 -18.24 7.40
CA ILE A 34 10.50 -18.94 7.80
C ILE A 34 10.16 -20.11 8.74
N SER A 35 9.28 -19.87 9.72
CA SER A 35 8.81 -20.89 10.65
C SER A 35 7.35 -20.63 10.97
N PRO A 36 6.44 -21.60 10.78
CA PRO A 36 5.04 -21.41 11.08
C PRO A 36 4.84 -21.19 12.59
N PHE A 37 4.28 -20.04 12.95
CA PHE A 37 3.93 -19.69 14.33
C PHE A 37 2.64 -18.89 14.36
N THR A 38 2.03 -18.79 15.55
CA THR A 38 0.87 -17.92 15.76
C THR A 38 1.05 -17.13 17.06
N ILE A 39 0.79 -15.82 17.02
CA ILE A 39 0.81 -15.00 18.24
C ILE A 39 -0.43 -15.30 19.10
N ILE A 40 -1.57 -15.49 18.44
CA ILE A 40 -2.85 -15.79 19.09
C ILE A 40 -3.06 -17.30 19.03
N LYS A 41 -2.93 -17.97 20.19
CA LYS A 41 -3.03 -19.44 20.31
C LYS A 41 -4.31 -20.07 19.75
N ARG A 42 -5.37 -19.29 19.56
CA ARG A 42 -6.67 -19.75 19.03
C ARG A 42 -6.75 -19.73 17.50
N LEU A 43 -5.81 -19.07 16.82
CA LEU A 43 -5.80 -18.98 15.37
C LEU A 43 -4.95 -20.11 14.77
N SER A 44 -5.40 -20.67 13.65
CA SER A 44 -4.53 -21.46 12.79
C SER A 44 -3.49 -20.55 12.11
N THR A 45 -2.39 -21.12 11.63
CA THR A 45 -1.36 -20.40 10.85
C THR A 45 -1.99 -19.65 9.66
N ALA A 46 -2.85 -20.32 8.88
CA ALA A 46 -3.56 -19.66 7.79
C ALA A 46 -4.41 -18.45 8.22
N GLN A 47 -5.12 -18.54 9.34
CA GLN A 47 -5.91 -17.44 9.88
C GLN A 47 -5.02 -16.30 10.41
N HIS A 48 -3.87 -16.63 10.99
CA HIS A 48 -2.89 -15.65 11.43
C HIS A 48 -2.28 -14.87 10.26
N SER A 49 -1.89 -15.56 9.18
CA SER A 49 -1.43 -14.93 7.94
C SER A 49 -2.50 -14.02 7.32
N GLN A 50 -3.78 -14.46 7.29
CA GLN A 50 -4.89 -13.64 6.80
C GLN A 50 -5.12 -12.39 7.66
N LEU A 51 -5.01 -12.52 8.98
CA LEU A 51 -5.10 -11.38 9.90
C LEU A 51 -3.95 -10.39 9.65
N CYS A 52 -2.72 -10.87 9.52
CA CYS A 52 -1.58 -10.01 9.20
C CYS A 52 -1.79 -9.28 7.86
N PHE A 53 -2.30 -9.98 6.85
CA PHE A 53 -2.64 -9.38 5.57
C PHE A 53 -3.70 -8.28 5.69
N LEU A 54 -4.73 -8.49 6.50
CA LEU A 54 -5.74 -7.48 6.78
C LEU A 54 -5.15 -6.26 7.50
N LEU A 55 -4.22 -6.47 8.45
CA LEU A 55 -3.52 -5.38 9.14
C LEU A 55 -2.64 -4.56 8.19
N ILE A 56 -2.01 -5.20 7.19
CA ILE A 56 -1.28 -4.52 6.11
C ILE A 56 -2.24 -3.61 5.33
N LEU A 57 -3.36 -4.16 4.86
CA LEU A 57 -4.35 -3.40 4.10
C LEU A 57 -4.90 -2.20 4.89
N PHE A 58 -5.22 -2.42 6.16
CA PHE A 58 -5.69 -1.37 7.06
C PHE A 58 -4.63 -0.30 7.30
N GLY A 59 -3.37 -0.70 7.50
CA GLY A 59 -2.25 0.22 7.64
C GLY A 59 -2.03 1.09 6.39
N LEU A 60 -2.06 0.48 5.21
CA LEU A 60 -1.97 1.20 3.93
C LEU A 60 -3.16 2.14 3.72
N PHE A 61 -4.36 1.73 4.10
CA PHE A 61 -5.55 2.58 4.07
C PHE A 61 -5.37 3.82 4.97
N ILE A 62 -4.90 3.64 6.21
CA ILE A 62 -4.60 4.77 7.12
C ILE A 62 -3.58 5.71 6.48
N ILE A 63 -2.52 5.18 5.89
CA ILE A 63 -1.49 5.98 5.21
C ILE A 63 -2.11 6.77 4.05
N ALA A 64 -2.93 6.11 3.22
CA ALA A 64 -3.55 6.72 2.04
C ALA A 64 -4.47 7.90 2.35
N PHE A 65 -5.14 7.86 3.51
CA PHE A 65 -6.05 8.89 3.98
C PHE A 65 -5.45 9.79 5.08
N SER A 66 -4.14 9.76 5.27
CA SER A 66 -3.44 10.65 6.19
C SER A 66 -2.98 11.95 5.51
N LYS A 67 -2.91 13.04 6.29
CA LYS A 67 -2.34 14.31 5.85
C LYS A 67 -0.82 14.22 5.78
N GLU A 68 -0.25 14.96 4.84
CA GLU A 68 1.18 15.23 4.83
C GLU A 68 1.56 16.26 5.90
N ARG A 69 2.85 16.37 6.24
CA ARG A 69 3.35 17.31 7.25
C ARG A 69 3.01 18.76 6.91
N ILE A 70 3.07 19.08 5.62
CA ILE A 70 2.53 20.29 5.01
C ILE A 70 1.40 19.77 4.11
N ASP A 71 0.21 20.34 4.13
CA ASP A 71 -0.91 19.83 3.31
C ASP A 71 -1.53 21.03 2.58
N ASP A 72 -0.92 21.38 1.45
CA ASP A 72 -1.33 22.50 0.60
C ASP A 72 -2.25 22.03 -0.55
N ASP A 73 -2.70 22.96 -1.39
CA ASP A 73 -3.59 22.63 -2.51
C ASP A 73 -2.90 21.81 -3.60
N ARG A 74 -1.56 21.80 -3.67
CA ARG A 74 -0.80 20.95 -4.59
C ARG A 74 -0.83 19.50 -4.14
N VAL A 75 -0.64 19.24 -2.84
CA VAL A 75 -0.82 17.89 -2.27
C VAL A 75 -2.20 17.36 -2.61
N LYS A 76 -3.25 18.17 -2.40
CA LYS A 76 -4.63 17.77 -2.72
C LYS A 76 -4.80 17.46 -4.21
N THR A 77 -4.19 18.26 -5.08
CA THR A 77 -4.22 18.06 -6.54
C THR A 77 -3.51 16.77 -6.95
N ILE A 78 -2.29 16.53 -6.43
CA ILE A 78 -1.52 15.30 -6.69
C ILE A 78 -2.29 14.10 -6.16
N ARG A 79 -2.80 14.18 -4.92
CA ARG A 79 -3.63 13.14 -4.28
C ARG A 79 -4.83 12.79 -5.15
N GLY A 80 -5.57 13.80 -5.64
CA GLY A 80 -6.73 13.61 -6.51
C GLY A 80 -6.38 12.91 -7.83
N LYS A 81 -5.35 13.38 -8.54
CA LYS A 81 -4.90 12.77 -9.81
C LYS A 81 -4.44 11.33 -9.63
N VAL A 82 -3.64 11.09 -8.59
CA VAL A 82 -3.11 9.74 -8.32
C VAL A 82 -4.21 8.81 -7.81
N PHE A 83 -5.19 9.31 -7.05
CA PHE A 83 -6.36 8.54 -6.66
C PHE A 83 -7.17 8.08 -7.87
N GLN A 84 -7.41 8.97 -8.84
CA GLN A 84 -8.09 8.60 -10.09
C GLN A 84 -7.33 7.49 -10.83
N PHE A 85 -6.01 7.58 -10.89
CA PHE A 85 -5.17 6.55 -11.52
C PHE A 85 -5.21 5.21 -10.76
N GLY A 86 -5.03 5.25 -9.43
CA GLY A 86 -5.09 4.06 -8.58
C GLY A 86 -6.45 3.37 -8.60
N PHE A 87 -7.53 4.15 -8.62
CA PHE A 87 -8.89 3.65 -8.82
C PHE A 87 -9.09 3.06 -10.22
N GLY A 88 -8.53 3.70 -11.25
CA GLY A 88 -8.51 3.17 -12.61
C GLY A 88 -7.82 1.80 -12.69
N ILE A 89 -6.68 1.62 -12.01
CA ILE A 89 -6.01 0.33 -11.89
C ILE A 89 -6.89 -0.69 -11.17
N LEU A 90 -7.50 -0.32 -10.04
CA LEU A 90 -8.39 -1.21 -9.29
C LEU A 90 -9.52 -1.74 -10.19
N VAL A 91 -10.23 -0.83 -10.87
CA VAL A 91 -11.33 -1.18 -11.77
C VAL A 91 -10.81 -2.04 -12.93
N SER A 92 -9.67 -1.70 -13.53
CA SER A 92 -9.08 -2.46 -14.64
C SER A 92 -8.72 -3.88 -14.23
N LEU A 93 -8.13 -4.07 -13.03
CA LEU A 93 -7.79 -5.38 -12.49
C LEU A 93 -9.05 -6.21 -12.20
N LEU A 94 -10.10 -5.60 -11.66
CA LEU A 94 -11.38 -6.29 -11.41
C LEU A 94 -12.06 -6.71 -12.72
N ILE A 95 -12.04 -5.85 -13.75
CA ILE A 95 -12.56 -6.20 -15.09
C ILE A 95 -11.74 -7.33 -15.70
N ALA A 96 -10.40 -7.24 -15.65
CA ALA A 96 -9.52 -8.29 -16.15
C ALA A 96 -9.78 -9.63 -15.45
N LEU A 97 -9.92 -9.61 -14.12
CA LEU A 97 -10.27 -10.79 -13.33
C LEU A 97 -11.63 -11.37 -13.76
N SER A 98 -12.65 -10.53 -13.92
CA SER A 98 -13.97 -10.95 -14.40
C SER A 98 -13.90 -11.58 -15.78
N PHE A 99 -13.09 -11.04 -16.70
CA PHE A 99 -12.95 -11.56 -18.06
C PHE A 99 -12.19 -12.89 -18.10
N VAL A 100 -11.17 -13.06 -17.26
CA VAL A 100 -10.48 -14.35 -17.12
C VAL A 100 -11.45 -15.41 -16.58
N GLY A 101 -12.29 -15.05 -15.61
CA GLY A 101 -13.29 -15.96 -15.05
C GLY A 101 -14.36 -16.40 -16.04
N THR A 102 -14.71 -15.56 -17.01
CA THR A 102 -15.68 -15.93 -18.06
C THR A 102 -15.06 -16.75 -19.19
N VAL A 103 -13.79 -16.49 -19.55
CA VAL A 103 -13.11 -17.18 -20.66
C VAL A 103 -12.53 -18.53 -20.24
N ASN A 104 -12.08 -18.66 -19.00
CA ASN A 104 -11.41 -19.86 -18.53
C ASN A 104 -12.14 -20.46 -17.31
N THR A 105 -13.14 -21.29 -17.58
CA THR A 105 -13.96 -21.96 -16.55
C THR A 105 -13.16 -22.91 -15.66
N HIS A 106 -11.93 -23.26 -16.03
CA HIS A 106 -11.03 -24.07 -15.20
C HIS A 106 -10.22 -23.25 -14.19
N VAL A 107 -10.17 -21.93 -14.35
CA VAL A 107 -9.52 -21.03 -13.39
C VAL A 107 -10.54 -20.67 -12.33
N ILE A 108 -10.43 -21.30 -11.15
CA ILE A 108 -11.24 -20.95 -10.00
C ILE A 108 -10.71 -19.64 -9.43
N ILE A 109 -11.32 -18.54 -9.86
CA ILE A 109 -11.10 -17.22 -9.28
C ILE A 109 -11.80 -17.18 -7.94
N SER A 110 -11.04 -17.04 -6.87
CA SER A 110 -11.56 -16.97 -5.52
C SER A 110 -11.63 -15.52 -5.12
N LEU A 111 -12.81 -14.90 -5.21
CA LEU A 111 -12.99 -13.50 -4.85
C LEU A 111 -12.52 -13.20 -3.41
N SER A 112 -12.64 -14.17 -2.49
CA SER A 112 -12.16 -14.05 -1.12
C SER A 112 -10.64 -13.98 -0.99
N ASN A 113 -9.88 -14.58 -1.92
CA ASN A 113 -8.43 -14.61 -1.89
C ASN A 113 -7.80 -13.55 -2.82
N ASP A 114 -8.43 -13.29 -3.97
CA ASP A 114 -7.89 -12.43 -5.02
C ASP A 114 -8.23 -10.94 -4.79
N LEU A 115 -9.41 -10.63 -4.22
CA LEU A 115 -9.82 -9.25 -3.99
C LEU A 115 -8.90 -8.50 -3.01
N PRO A 116 -8.51 -9.07 -1.85
CA PRO A 116 -7.58 -8.41 -0.95
C PRO A 116 -6.24 -8.11 -1.60
N LEU A 117 -5.75 -9.00 -2.47
CA LEU A 117 -4.53 -8.82 -3.22
C LEU A 117 -4.64 -7.68 -4.25
N ILE A 118 -5.74 -7.62 -4.98
CA ILE A 118 -6.02 -6.53 -5.92
C ILE A 118 -6.04 -5.18 -5.19
N ILE A 119 -6.71 -5.11 -4.03
CA ILE A 119 -6.74 -3.90 -3.21
C ILE A 119 -5.33 -3.53 -2.73
N LEU A 120 -4.53 -4.50 -2.28
CA LEU A 120 -3.14 -4.29 -1.87
C LEU A 120 -2.33 -3.65 -3.00
N ILE A 121 -2.41 -4.21 -4.22
CA ILE A 121 -1.68 -3.71 -5.39
C ILE A 121 -2.13 -2.29 -5.72
N SER A 122 -3.43 -2.05 -5.82
CA SER A 122 -3.98 -0.72 -6.13
C SER A 122 -3.59 0.34 -5.11
N LEU A 123 -3.68 0.03 -3.80
CA LEU A 123 -3.24 0.93 -2.73
C LEU A 123 -1.74 1.18 -2.77
N SER A 124 -0.94 0.14 -3.01
CA SER A 124 0.52 0.25 -3.09
C SER A 124 0.95 1.12 -4.27
N VAL A 125 0.35 0.92 -5.45
CA VAL A 125 0.62 1.75 -6.63
C VAL A 125 0.15 3.19 -6.41
N TYR A 126 -1.02 3.41 -5.82
CA TYR A 126 -1.50 4.73 -5.44
C TYR A 126 -0.49 5.44 -4.52
N LEU A 127 -0.06 4.79 -3.43
CA LEU A 127 0.88 5.38 -2.49
C LEU A 127 2.25 5.64 -3.15
N LEU A 128 2.72 4.74 -4.00
CA LEU A 128 3.97 4.89 -4.73
C LEU A 128 3.93 6.12 -5.65
N LEU A 129 2.91 6.22 -6.49
CA LEU A 129 2.74 7.35 -7.41
C LEU A 129 2.51 8.67 -6.68
N PHE A 130 1.81 8.64 -5.55
CA PHE A 130 1.57 9.82 -4.73
C PHE A 130 2.89 10.34 -4.15
N ASN A 131 3.72 9.46 -3.59
CA ASN A 131 5.03 9.83 -3.06
C ASN A 131 6.00 10.28 -4.17
N ILE A 132 5.96 9.65 -5.36
CA ILE A 132 6.71 10.11 -6.53
C ILE A 132 6.24 11.49 -6.97
N GLY A 133 4.93 11.72 -7.05
CA GLY A 133 4.34 13.00 -7.44
C GLY A 133 4.75 14.13 -6.49
N LEU A 134 4.68 13.89 -5.17
CA LEU A 134 5.19 14.83 -4.17
C LEU A 134 6.70 15.06 -4.28
N TYR A 135 7.44 14.08 -4.78
CA TYR A 135 8.90 14.15 -4.91
C TYR A 135 9.35 14.87 -6.18
N MET A 136 8.57 14.77 -7.26
CA MET A 136 8.86 15.42 -8.53
C MET A 136 8.37 16.88 -8.59
N ASP A 137 7.53 17.32 -7.64
CA ASP A 137 7.09 18.72 -7.56
C ASP A 137 8.24 19.61 -7.05
N PRO A 138 8.82 20.49 -7.88
CA PRO A 138 9.99 21.30 -7.52
C PRO A 138 9.68 22.42 -6.52
N LEU A 139 8.40 22.76 -6.37
CA LEU A 139 7.93 23.78 -5.43
C LEU A 139 7.41 23.16 -4.12
N TRP A 140 7.42 21.83 -4.03
CA TRP A 140 7.23 21.13 -2.78
C TRP A 140 8.40 21.43 -1.86
N ILE A 141 8.15 22.18 -0.79
CA ILE A 141 9.17 22.62 0.17
C ILE A 141 9.68 21.40 0.94
N ARG A 142 10.61 20.67 0.32
CA ARG A 142 11.62 19.85 0.98
C ARG A 142 12.89 20.70 1.02
N SER A 143 13.65 20.62 2.10
CA SER A 143 14.99 21.22 2.20
C SER A 143 15.70 21.15 0.84
N ASN A 144 16.24 22.28 0.33
CA ASN A 144 16.80 22.57 -1.02
C ASN A 144 17.77 21.53 -1.65
N GLU A 145 17.48 20.23 -1.55
CA GLU A 145 18.30 19.13 -2.03
C GLU A 145 17.67 18.59 -3.31
N THR A 146 18.44 18.60 -4.39
CA THR A 146 18.04 17.98 -5.65
C THR A 146 17.85 16.46 -5.47
N VAL A 147 17.07 15.85 -6.37
CA VAL A 147 16.72 14.41 -6.36
C VAL A 147 17.93 13.50 -6.13
N GLY A 148 18.98 13.72 -6.92
CA GLY A 148 20.21 12.94 -6.81
C GLY A 148 20.93 13.13 -5.47
N THR A 149 20.84 14.31 -4.86
CA THR A 149 21.49 14.63 -3.58
C THR A 149 20.77 13.95 -2.42
N ASN A 150 19.44 13.93 -2.44
CA ASN A 150 18.64 13.30 -1.40
C ASN A 150 18.64 11.76 -1.50
N ILE A 151 18.61 11.19 -2.71
CA ILE A 151 18.84 9.75 -2.92
C ILE A 151 20.24 9.39 -2.42
N LYS A 152 21.26 10.20 -2.73
CA LYS A 152 22.62 9.98 -2.24
C LYS A 152 22.76 10.15 -0.73
N ARG A 153 21.94 10.97 -0.09
CA ARG A 153 21.96 11.18 1.36
C ARG A 153 21.20 10.09 2.12
N ASN A 154 20.10 9.60 1.55
CA ASN A 154 19.20 8.62 2.14
C ASN A 154 19.19 7.28 1.37
N LYS A 155 20.36 6.87 0.83
CA LYS A 155 20.49 5.66 0.00
C LYS A 155 19.95 4.42 0.70
N ILE A 156 20.21 4.32 2.01
CA ILE A 156 19.79 3.19 2.84
C ILE A 156 18.26 3.10 2.89
N PHE A 157 17.57 4.22 3.06
CA PHE A 157 16.10 4.25 3.09
C PHE A 157 15.50 3.81 1.75
N PHE A 158 16.02 4.32 0.63
CA PHE A 158 15.56 3.92 -0.70
C PHE A 158 15.85 2.45 -1.01
N LEU A 159 17.03 1.96 -0.59
CA LEU A 159 17.42 0.56 -0.80
C LEU A 159 16.55 -0.37 0.05
N VAL A 160 16.26 -0.02 1.30
CA VAL A 160 15.29 -0.72 2.15
C VAL A 160 13.90 -0.71 1.51
N TYR A 161 13.45 0.42 0.97
CA TYR A 161 12.14 0.53 0.34
C TYR A 161 12.02 -0.35 -0.93
N ILE A 162 13.04 -0.36 -1.78
CA ILE A 162 13.10 -1.24 -2.96
C ILE A 162 13.15 -2.71 -2.54
N CYS A 163 13.93 -3.06 -1.53
CA CYS A 163 13.99 -4.43 -1.00
C CYS A 163 12.63 -4.88 -0.44
N VAL A 164 11.90 -4.01 0.26
CA VAL A 164 10.55 -4.31 0.76
C VAL A 164 9.58 -4.49 -0.41
N LEU A 165 9.63 -3.62 -1.42
CA LEU A 165 8.79 -3.75 -2.62
C LEU A 165 9.07 -5.07 -3.34
N LEU A 166 10.33 -5.43 -3.54
CA LEU A 166 10.74 -6.68 -4.19
C LEU A 166 10.41 -7.91 -3.33
N MET A 167 10.49 -7.81 -2.00
CA MET A 167 10.02 -8.88 -1.11
C MET A 167 8.52 -9.09 -1.23
N VAL A 168 7.73 -8.01 -1.26
CA VAL A 168 6.27 -8.11 -1.44
C VAL A 168 5.96 -8.72 -2.79
N VAL A 169 6.56 -8.23 -3.88
CA VAL A 169 6.37 -8.80 -5.23
C VAL A 169 6.84 -10.26 -5.29
N GLY A 170 7.99 -10.59 -4.71
CA GLY A 170 8.53 -11.94 -4.68
C GLY A 170 7.67 -12.91 -3.88
N TYR A 171 7.21 -12.51 -2.69
CA TYR A 171 6.25 -13.26 -1.86
C TYR A 171 4.96 -13.55 -2.65
N LEU A 172 4.45 -12.55 -3.38
CA LEU A 172 3.25 -12.70 -4.20
C LEU A 172 3.43 -13.66 -5.39
N ILE A 173 4.65 -13.78 -5.91
CA ILE A 173 4.98 -14.73 -6.99
C ILE A 173 5.14 -16.16 -6.44
N PHE A 174 5.70 -16.32 -5.24
CA PHE A 174 6.09 -17.63 -4.69
C PHE A 174 5.02 -18.34 -3.86
N ILE A 175 3.95 -17.65 -3.44
CA ILE A 175 2.84 -18.22 -2.66
C ILE A 175 1.66 -18.68 -3.52
N ARG A 176 1.72 -18.45 -4.84
CA ARG A 176 1.00 -19.27 -5.81
C ARG A 176 1.76 -20.56 -6.07
#